data_AF-A0A6B3FDJ8-F1
#
_entry.id   AF-A0A6B3FDJ8-F1
#
_cell.length_a   1.000
_cell.length_b   1.000
_cell.length_c   1.000
_cell.angle_alpha   90.00
_cell.angle_beta   90.00
_cell.angle_gamma   90.00
#
_symmetry.space_group_name_H-M   'P 1'
#
loop_
_entity.id
_entity.type
_entity.pdbx_description
1 polymer ?
#
loop_
_entity_poly.entity_id
_entity_poly.type
_entity_poly.pdbx_seq_one_letter_code
_entity_poly.pdbx_strand_id
1 'polypeptide(L)' 'MSQVFLVTGSSRGLGRALVETALQAGHRVLATARDPRTLDDL' A
#
# COMPACT_ATOMS: atom_id res chain seq x y z
N MET A 1 10.87 4.51 14.34
CA MET A 1 10.40 3.10 14.42
C MET A 1 9.60 2.80 13.17
N SER A 2 9.79 1.62 12.56
CA SER A 2 8.97 1.17 11.43
C SER A 2 7.64 0.63 11.95
N GLN A 3 6.52 1.06 11.36
CA GLN A 3 5.16 0.60 11.68
C GLN A 3 4.65 -0.32 10.56
N VAL A 4 3.62 -1.11 10.86
CA VAL A 4 2.94 -1.96 9.88
C VAL A 4 1.52 -1.46 9.65
N PHE A 5 1.19 -1.08 8.42
CA PHE A 5 -0.14 -0.61 8.03
C PHE A 5 -0.91 -1.68 7.29
N LEU A 6 -2.21 -1.82 7.59
CA LEU A 6 -3.15 -2.57 6.76
C LEU A 6 -3.94 -1.58 5.91
N VAL A 7 -3.82 -1.67 4.59
CA VAL A 7 -4.54 -0.80 3.66
C VAL A 7 -5.39 -1.66 2.73
N THR A 8 -6.71 -1.41 2.76
CA THR A 8 -7.66 -2.08 1.87
C THR A 8 -8.01 -1.19 0.68
N GLY A 9 -8.30 -1.80 -0.47
CA GLY A 9 -8.63 -1.04 -1.68
C GLY A 9 -7.43 -0.31 -2.29
N SER A 10 -6.25 -0.94 -2.26
CA SER A 10 -4.96 -0.34 -2.63
C SER A 10 -4.68 -0.27 -4.13
N SER A 11 -5.58 -0.78 -4.97
CA SER A 11 -5.36 -0.86 -6.43
C SER A 11 -5.23 0.51 -7.14
N ARG A 12 -5.76 1.59 -6.55
CA ARG A 12 -5.78 2.95 -7.14
C ARG A 12 -6.33 3.99 -6.15
N GLY A 13 -6.26 5.27 -6.53
CA GLY A 13 -6.83 6.38 -5.77
C GLY A 13 -6.18 6.55 -4.40
N LEU A 14 -6.97 6.91 -3.40
CA LEU A 14 -6.47 7.19 -2.04
C LEU A 14 -5.77 5.97 -1.40
N GLY A 15 -6.30 4.77 -1.58
CA GLY A 15 -5.70 3.56 -1.03
C GLY A 15 -4.28 3.36 -1.55
N ARG A 16 -4.06 3.55 -2.85
CA ARG A 16 -2.72 3.46 -3.44
C ARG A 16 -1.79 4.57 -2.94
N ALA A 17 -2.26 5.81 -2.90
CA ALA A 17 -1.46 6.94 -2.42
C ALA A 17 -1.00 6.75 -0.97
N LEU A 18 -1.84 6.16 -0.11
CA LEU A 18 -1.49 5.79 1.26
C LEU A 18 -0.38 4.74 1.32
N VAL A 19 -0.47 3.68 0.49
CA VAL A 19 0.56 2.65 0.42
C VAL A 19 1.90 3.25 0.00
N GLU A 20 1.92 4.01 -1.09
CA GLU A 20 3.13 4.67 -1.61
C GLU A 20 3.77 5.60 -0.56
N THR A 21 2.95 6.42 0.11
CA THR A 21 3.44 7.35 1.14
C THR A 21 4.00 6.61 2.35
N ALA A 22 3.33 5.54 2.81
CA ALA A 22 3.79 4.75 3.94
C ALA A 22 5.11 4.02 3.62
N LEU A 23 5.24 3.46 2.40
CA LEU A 23 6.48 2.83 1.94
C LEU A 23 7.63 3.86 1.87
N GLN A 24 7.38 5.05 1.30
CA GLN A 24 8.34 6.14 1.24
C GLN A 24 8.79 6.62 2.64
N ALA A 25 7.90 6.56 3.63
CA ALA A 25 8.22 6.87 5.03
C ALA A 25 8.99 5.74 5.76
N GLY A 26 9.33 4.64 5.09
CA GLY A 26 10.06 3.51 5.67
C GLY A 26 9.19 2.59 6.54
N HIS A 27 7.88 2.62 6.32
CA HIS A 27 6.94 1.70 6.96
C HIS A 27 6.71 0.46 6.08
N ARG A 28 6.14 -0.59 6.69
CA ARG A 28 5.72 -1.80 5.98
C ARG A 28 4.22 -1.76 5.78
N VAL A 29 3.74 -2.31 4.67
CA VAL A 29 2.31 -2.26 4.33
C VAL A 29 1.80 -3.64 3.91
N LEU A 30 0.67 -4.05 4.49
CA LEU A 30 -0.17 -5.13 3.99
C LEU A 30 -1.25 -4.50 3.11
N ALA A 31 -1.01 -4.45 1.80
CA ALA A 31 -1.92 -3.87 0.83
C ALA A 31 -2.87 -4.94 0.25
N THR A 32 -4.18 -4.67 0.24
CA THR A 32 -5.15 -5.55 -0.44
C THR A 32 -5.71 -4.91 -1.71
N ALA A 33 -5.90 -5.73 -2.74
CA ALA A 33 -6.52 -5.35 -4.01
C ALA A 33 -7.35 -6.53 -4.55
N ARG A 34 -8.36 -6.25 -5.39
CA ARG A 34 -9.13 -7.31 -6.06
C ARG A 34 -8.28 -8.11 -7.04
N ASP A 35 -7.34 -7.44 -7.70
CA ASP A 35 -6.31 -8.05 -8.52
C ASP A 35 -4.94 -7.63 -7.96
N PRO A 36 -4.22 -8.51 -7.26
CA PRO A 36 -2.91 -8.22 -6.68
C PRO A 36 -1.89 -7.71 -7.69
N ARG A 37 -1.99 -8.10 -8.97
CA ARG A 37 -1.07 -7.68 -10.04
C ARG A 37 -1.08 -6.17 -10.28
N THR A 38 -2.12 -5.48 -9.82
CA THR A 38 -2.19 -4.01 -9.84
C THR A 38 -1.24 -3.32 -8.85
N LEU A 39 -0.54 -4.12 -8.02
CA LEU A 39 0.42 -3.67 -7.01
C LEU A 39 1.85 -4.17 -7.30
N ASP A 40 2.08 -4.87 -8.43
CA ASP A 40 3.41 -5.45 -8.75
C ASP A 40 4.50 -4.38 -8.96
N ASP A 41 4.09 -3.12 -9.13
CA ASP A 41 4.96 -1.96 -9.33
C ASP A 41 5.25 -1.17 -8.04
N LEU A 42 4.79 -1.65 -6.89
CA LEU A 42 5.00 -1.03 -5.56
C LEU A 42 6.19 -1.60 -4.79
#